data_AF-A0A1F5JW72-F1
#
_entry.id   AF-A0A1F5JW72-F1
#
_cell.length_a   1.000
_cell.length_b   1.000
_cell.length_c   1.000
_cell.angle_alpha   90.00
_cell.angle_beta   90.00
_cell.angle_gamma   90.00
#
_symmetry.space_group_name_H-M   'P 1'
#
loop_
_entity.id
_entity.type
_entity.pdbx_description
1 polymer ?
#
loop_
_entity_poly.entity_id
_entity_poly.type
_entity_poly.pdbx_seq_one_letter_code
_entity_poly.pdbx_strand_id
1 'polypeptide(L)'
;MPIERGAISAGRRAERPAQVICKICGRACKLLHKPHLRVHGIASQVEYREMYDIGYEVPLNSRDYADLRREVQEHPEKQQQTRLMVKNWLLQKRVALALLERQNFYTPSRVSEITKIPVQTIHSAIKRQALPCGQIGLLVETNRGLVASGEAVVKGVTLEDMVKFAQGHTPKYPPKG
;
A
#
# COMPACT_ATOMS: atom_id res chain seq x y z
N MET A 1 -46.86 35.68 -21.29
CA MET A 1 -46.11 36.07 -20.08
C MET A 1 -44.71 35.51 -20.19
N PRO A 2 -43.66 36.35 -20.32
CA PRO A 2 -42.29 35.85 -20.41
C PRO A 2 -41.77 35.53 -18.99
N ILE A 3 -41.25 34.32 -18.84
CA ILE A 3 -40.62 33.84 -17.60
C ILE A 3 -39.28 34.55 -17.44
N GLU A 4 -39.15 35.30 -16.36
CA GLU A 4 -37.93 36.01 -15.99
C GLU A 4 -36.76 35.02 -15.87
N ARG A 5 -35.76 35.20 -16.73
CA ARG A 5 -34.46 34.55 -16.59
C ARG A 5 -33.74 35.22 -15.42
N GLY A 6 -33.92 34.67 -14.22
CA GLY A 6 -33.17 35.04 -13.04
C GLY A 6 -31.66 34.97 -13.30
N ALA A 7 -31.00 36.09 -13.03
CA ALA A 7 -29.56 36.25 -13.12
C ALA A 7 -28.83 35.20 -12.28
N ILE A 8 -28.06 34.33 -12.94
CA ILE A 8 -27.21 33.34 -12.28
C ILE A 8 -26.00 34.09 -11.74
N SER A 9 -26.05 34.44 -10.46
CA SER A 9 -24.96 35.06 -9.71
C SER A 9 -23.67 34.24 -9.85
N ALA A 10 -22.56 34.92 -10.09
CA ALA A 10 -21.22 34.36 -10.14
C ALA A 10 -20.90 33.48 -8.92
N GLY A 11 -20.58 32.20 -9.19
CA GLY A 11 -19.48 31.50 -8.51
C GLY A 11 -19.66 31.02 -7.06
N ARG A 12 -20.78 30.42 -6.67
CA ARG A 12 -20.79 29.57 -5.46
C ARG A 12 -20.15 28.21 -5.79
N ARG A 13 -18.83 28.07 -5.60
CA ARG A 13 -18.19 26.74 -5.59
C ARG A 13 -18.81 25.92 -4.46
N ALA A 14 -19.31 24.72 -4.76
CA ALA A 14 -19.83 23.82 -3.75
C ALA A 14 -18.77 23.58 -2.66
N GLU A 15 -19.18 23.68 -1.39
CA GLU A 15 -18.29 23.43 -0.26
C GLU A 15 -17.85 21.96 -0.26
N ARG A 16 -16.56 21.70 0.04
CA ARG A 16 -16.04 20.33 0.07
C ARG A 16 -16.53 19.62 1.32
N PRO A 17 -17.08 18.39 1.19
CA PRO A 17 -17.53 17.64 2.36
C PRO A 17 -16.33 17.16 3.18
N ALA A 18 -16.56 16.83 4.46
CA ALA A 18 -15.56 16.19 5.31
C ALA A 18 -15.18 14.78 4.79
N GLN A 19 -16.14 14.08 4.18
CA GLN A 19 -15.95 12.78 3.55
C GLN A 19 -16.87 12.66 2.32
N VAL A 20 -16.44 11.92 1.32
CA VAL A 20 -17.23 11.63 0.12
C VAL A 20 -17.81 10.23 0.26
N ILE A 21 -19.13 10.11 0.13
CA ILE A 21 -19.81 8.82 0.18
C ILE A 21 -19.90 8.25 -1.24
N CYS A 22 -19.39 7.02 -1.44
CA CYS A 22 -19.61 6.31 -2.69
C CYS A 22 -21.09 5.93 -2.84
N LYS A 23 -21.74 6.33 -3.92
CA LYS A 23 -23.16 6.04 -4.19
C LYS A 23 -23.43 4.57 -4.51
N ILE A 24 -22.39 3.78 -4.83
CA ILE A 24 -22.51 2.34 -5.13
C ILE A 24 -22.46 1.50 -3.86
N CYS A 25 -21.45 1.72 -3.02
CA CYS A 25 -21.20 0.88 -1.85
C CYS A 25 -21.42 1.57 -0.51
N GLY A 26 -21.82 2.85 -0.49
CA GLY A 26 -22.03 3.63 0.75
C GLY A 26 -20.75 3.94 1.53
N ARG A 27 -19.57 3.49 1.06
CA ARG A 27 -18.31 3.67 1.80
C ARG A 27 -17.87 5.13 1.81
N ALA A 28 -17.59 5.63 3.01
CA ALA A 28 -16.96 6.93 3.17
C ALA A 28 -15.49 6.91 2.74
N CYS A 29 -15.12 7.85 1.87
CA CYS A 29 -13.81 7.96 1.25
C CYS A 29 -13.31 9.41 1.32
N LYS A 30 -12.00 9.60 1.45
CA LYS A 30 -11.37 10.93 1.31
C LYS A 30 -11.29 11.39 -0.15
N LEU A 31 -11.24 10.47 -1.10
CA LEU A 31 -11.24 10.72 -2.54
C LEU A 31 -11.79 9.51 -3.29
N LEU A 32 -12.77 9.71 -4.16
CA LEU A 32 -13.24 8.67 -5.09
C LEU A 32 -12.29 8.55 -6.29
N HIS A 33 -11.14 7.92 -6.10
CA HIS A 33 -10.10 7.75 -7.12
C HIS A 33 -10.24 6.47 -7.94
N LYS A 34 -9.51 6.40 -9.07
CA LYS A 34 -9.57 5.29 -10.06
C LYS A 34 -9.58 3.87 -9.45
N PRO A 35 -8.65 3.49 -8.55
CA PRO A 35 -8.68 2.18 -7.88
C PRO A 35 -10.01 1.83 -7.21
N HIS A 36 -10.65 2.77 -6.51
CA HIS A 36 -11.94 2.51 -5.89
C HIS A 36 -13.05 2.33 -6.94
N LEU A 37 -13.07 3.20 -7.95
CA LEU A 37 -14.08 3.14 -9.02
C LEU A 37 -13.98 1.85 -9.85
N ARG A 38 -12.77 1.34 -10.09
CA ARG A 38 -12.55 0.08 -10.82
C ARG A 38 -13.14 -1.14 -10.12
N VAL A 39 -13.22 -1.14 -8.79
CA VAL A 39 -13.91 -2.22 -8.04
C VAL A 39 -15.39 -2.30 -8.44
N HIS A 40 -15.96 -1.19 -8.91
CA HIS A 40 -17.33 -1.10 -9.39
C HIS A 40 -17.46 -1.11 -10.92
N GLY A 41 -16.39 -1.47 -11.64
CA GLY A 41 -16.40 -1.49 -13.10
C GLY A 41 -16.33 -0.12 -13.78
N ILE A 42 -16.12 0.96 -13.02
CA ILE A 42 -16.11 2.33 -13.55
C ILE A 42 -14.67 2.77 -13.83
N ALA A 43 -14.41 3.24 -15.06
CA ALA A 43 -13.08 3.56 -15.54
C ALA A 43 -12.59 4.94 -15.08
N SER A 44 -13.50 5.89 -14.84
CA SER A 44 -13.15 7.27 -14.51
C SER A 44 -14.14 7.99 -13.59
N GLN A 45 -13.69 9.09 -13.00
CA GLN A 45 -14.59 9.99 -12.26
C GLN A 45 -15.60 10.68 -13.18
N VAL A 46 -15.30 10.85 -14.47
CA VAL A 46 -16.21 11.48 -15.44
C VAL A 46 -17.41 10.56 -15.66
N GLU A 47 -17.13 9.29 -15.97
CA GLU A 47 -18.14 8.25 -16.10
C GLU A 47 -18.97 8.08 -14.81
N TYR A 48 -18.31 8.10 -13.64
CA TYR A 48 -19.01 8.07 -12.35
C TYR A 48 -19.96 9.28 -12.17
N ARG A 49 -19.58 10.47 -12.64
CA ARG A 49 -20.42 11.66 -12.55
C ARG A 49 -21.64 11.55 -13.45
N GLU A 50 -21.44 11.13 -14.69
CA GLU A 50 -22.50 10.93 -15.68
C GLU A 50 -23.51 9.90 -15.18
N MET A 51 -23.03 8.77 -14.64
CA MET A 51 -23.88 7.69 -14.12
C MET A 51 -24.79 8.11 -12.95
N TYR A 52 -24.35 9.08 -12.15
CA TYR A 52 -25.05 9.50 -10.93
C TYR A 52 -25.59 10.93 -10.96
N ASP A 53 -25.62 11.53 -12.15
CA ASP A 53 -26.03 12.92 -12.40
C ASP A 53 -25.38 13.91 -11.42
N ILE A 54 -24.05 13.78 -11.25
CA ILE A 54 -23.27 14.62 -10.36
C ILE A 54 -22.63 15.75 -11.15
N GLY A 55 -23.12 16.98 -10.96
CA GLY A 55 -22.56 18.19 -11.57
C GLY A 55 -21.04 18.33 -11.37
N TYR A 56 -20.33 18.85 -12.37
CA TYR A 56 -18.87 18.94 -12.40
C TYR A 56 -18.29 19.78 -11.25
N GLU A 57 -19.06 20.76 -10.78
CA GLU A 57 -18.76 21.65 -9.65
C GLU A 57 -18.81 20.94 -8.30
N VAL A 58 -19.49 19.79 -8.19
CA VAL A 58 -19.57 19.01 -6.96
C VAL A 58 -18.25 18.28 -6.72
N PRO A 59 -17.55 18.52 -5.61
CA PRO A 59 -16.26 17.90 -5.33
C PRO A 59 -16.39 16.40 -4.99
N LEU A 60 -15.62 15.57 -5.68
CA LEU A 60 -15.47 14.12 -5.37
C LEU A 60 -14.28 13.83 -4.45
N ASN A 61 -13.84 14.84 -3.71
CA ASN A 61 -12.81 14.75 -2.69
C ASN A 61 -13.22 15.47 -1.41
N SER A 62 -12.70 15.00 -0.29
CA SER A 62 -12.93 15.66 0.99
C SER A 62 -12.10 16.94 1.12
N ARG A 63 -12.52 17.79 2.06
CA ARG A 63 -11.74 18.96 2.48
C ARG A 63 -10.32 18.58 2.90
N ASP A 64 -10.19 17.59 3.79
CA ASP A 64 -8.89 17.11 4.27
C ASP A 64 -7.96 16.66 3.13
N TYR A 65 -8.51 15.99 2.11
CA TYR A 65 -7.72 15.59 0.95
C TYR A 65 -7.28 16.80 0.11
N ALA A 66 -8.14 17.80 -0.04
CA ALA A 66 -7.81 19.02 -0.76
C ALA A 66 -6.72 19.84 -0.05
N ASP A 67 -6.76 19.90 1.28
CA ASP A 67 -5.74 20.60 2.08
C ASP A 67 -4.41 19.85 2.05
N LEU A 68 -4.42 18.52 2.20
CA LEU A 68 -3.23 17.70 2.01
C LEU A 68 -2.62 17.88 0.61
N ARG A 69 -3.46 17.93 -0.44
CA ARG A 69 -2.99 18.16 -1.81
C ARG A 69 -2.34 19.54 -1.97
N ARG A 70 -2.89 20.56 -1.30
CA ARG A 70 -2.35 21.93 -1.34
C ARG A 70 -1.00 22.01 -0.65
N GLU A 71 -0.89 21.43 0.53
CA GLU A 71 0.39 21.33 1.27
C GLU A 71 1.46 20.60 0.45
N VAL A 72 1.09 19.53 -0.25
CA VAL A 72 2.00 18.81 -1.16
C VAL A 72 2.41 19.67 -2.37
N GLN A 73 1.53 20.53 -2.87
CA GLN A 73 1.84 21.46 -3.97
C GLN A 73 2.73 22.63 -3.53
N GLU A 74 2.58 23.10 -2.29
CA GLU A 74 3.40 24.16 -1.70
C GLU A 74 4.80 23.69 -1.31
N HIS A 75 5.01 22.37 -1.22
CA HIS A 75 6.30 21.76 -0.90
C HIS A 75 6.73 20.69 -1.93
N PRO A 76 7.02 21.08 -3.19
CA PRO A 76 7.40 20.15 -4.25
C PRO A 76 8.70 19.38 -3.93
N GLU A 77 9.62 19.99 -3.18
CA GLU A 77 10.87 19.36 -2.73
C GLU A 77 10.61 18.17 -1.80
N LYS A 78 9.68 18.29 -0.85
CA LYS A 78 9.26 17.19 0.04
C LYS A 78 8.64 16.03 -0.76
N GLN A 79 7.89 16.34 -1.81
CA GLN A 79 7.32 15.33 -2.69
C GLN A 79 8.39 14.61 -3.51
N GLN A 80 9.35 15.35 -4.08
CA GLN A 80 10.46 14.78 -4.83
C GLN A 80 11.33 13.90 -3.92
N GLN A 81 11.64 14.36 -2.71
CA GLN A 81 12.38 13.60 -1.71
C GLN A 81 11.65 12.30 -1.34
N THR A 82 10.34 12.36 -1.07
CA THR A 82 9.54 11.16 -0.77
C THR A 82 9.56 10.15 -1.93
N ARG A 83 9.44 10.62 -3.18
CA ARG A 83 9.50 9.74 -4.36
C ARG A 83 10.88 9.08 -4.51
N LEU A 84 11.95 9.84 -4.29
CA LEU A 84 13.31 9.31 -4.33
C LEU A 84 13.55 8.29 -3.22
N MET A 85 13.08 8.55 -2.00
CA MET A 85 13.14 7.61 -0.87
C MET A 85 12.44 6.28 -1.21
N VAL A 86 11.21 6.34 -1.76
CA VAL A 86 10.46 5.13 -2.16
C VAL A 86 11.20 4.36 -3.26
N LYS A 87 11.71 5.08 -4.27
CA LYS A 87 12.48 4.46 -5.38
C LYS A 87 13.74 3.76 -4.86
N ASN A 88 14.49 4.42 -3.98
CA ASN A 88 15.68 3.88 -3.35
C ASN A 88 15.37 2.67 -2.48
N TRP A 89 14.31 2.73 -1.67
CA TRP A 89 13.86 1.60 -0.87
C TRP A 89 13.52 0.37 -1.72
N LEU A 90 12.78 0.55 -2.82
CA LEU A 90 12.44 -0.54 -3.75
C LEU A 90 13.66 -1.13 -4.45
N LEU A 91 14.67 -0.30 -4.75
CA LEU A 91 15.92 -0.75 -5.35
C LEU A 91 16.74 -1.57 -4.35
N GLN A 92 16.94 -1.03 -3.14
CA GLN A 92 17.67 -1.73 -2.08
C GLN A 92 17.00 -3.07 -1.74
N LYS A 93 15.66 -3.11 -1.64
CA LYS A 93 14.92 -4.34 -1.40
C LYS A 93 15.16 -5.38 -2.50
N ARG A 94 15.18 -4.97 -3.78
CA ARG A 94 15.46 -5.88 -4.90
C ARG A 94 16.87 -6.45 -4.85
N VAL A 95 17.86 -5.61 -4.54
CA VAL A 95 19.26 -6.04 -4.38
C VAL A 95 19.39 -7.01 -3.21
N ALA A 96 18.78 -6.69 -2.07
CA ALA A 96 18.79 -7.56 -0.88
C ALA A 96 18.17 -8.94 -1.18
N LEU A 97 17.04 -8.99 -1.89
CA LEU A 97 16.44 -10.26 -2.31
C LEU A 97 17.38 -11.07 -3.21
N ALA A 98 17.99 -10.44 -4.22
CA ALA A 98 18.94 -11.12 -5.11
C ALA A 98 20.19 -11.63 -4.37
N LEU A 99 20.67 -10.90 -3.36
CA LEU A 99 21.80 -11.31 -2.53
C LEU A 99 21.45 -12.52 -1.65
N LEU A 100 20.25 -12.55 -1.07
CA LEU A 100 19.76 -13.71 -0.31
C LEU A 100 19.65 -14.94 -1.22
N GLU A 101 19.04 -14.80 -2.40
CA GLU A 101 18.87 -15.90 -3.35
C GLU A 101 20.21 -16.49 -3.81
N ARG A 102 21.21 -15.64 -4.08
CA ARG A 102 22.59 -16.08 -4.41
C ARG A 102 23.26 -16.89 -3.28
N GLN A 103 22.82 -16.69 -2.04
CA GLN A 103 23.32 -17.40 -0.86
C GLN A 103 22.39 -18.56 -0.45
N ASN A 104 21.47 -18.99 -1.33
CA ASN A 104 20.47 -20.03 -1.05
C ASN A 104 19.49 -19.71 0.10
N PHE A 105 19.31 -18.42 0.40
CA PHE A 105 18.25 -17.93 1.29
C PHE A 105 17.05 -17.49 0.48
N TYR A 106 15.86 -17.94 0.89
CA TYR A 106 14.60 -17.62 0.25
C TYR A 106 13.69 -16.89 1.23
N THR A 107 12.86 -15.99 0.71
CA THR A 107 11.89 -15.28 1.56
C THR A 107 10.87 -16.24 2.18
N PRO A 108 10.30 -15.92 3.36
CA PRO A 108 9.24 -16.73 3.97
C PRO A 108 8.08 -17.03 3.02
N SER A 109 7.67 -16.06 2.19
CA SER A 109 6.62 -16.27 1.18
C SER A 109 7.03 -17.31 0.14
N ARG A 110 8.25 -17.19 -0.40
CA ARG A 110 8.75 -18.13 -1.42
C ARG A 110 8.88 -19.54 -0.87
N VAL A 111 9.38 -19.66 0.36
CA VAL A 111 9.51 -20.95 1.04
C VAL A 111 8.16 -21.56 1.37
N SER A 112 7.18 -20.74 1.75
CA SER A 112 5.80 -21.18 1.98
C SER A 112 5.20 -21.84 0.73
N GLU A 113 5.44 -21.25 -0.45
CA GLU A 113 5.00 -21.82 -1.73
C GLU A 113 5.61 -23.19 -2.02
N ILE A 114 6.91 -23.36 -1.71
CA ILE A 114 7.70 -24.57 -1.96
C ILE A 114 7.34 -25.68 -0.97
N THR A 115 7.34 -25.37 0.33
CA THR A 115 7.19 -26.34 1.42
C THR A 115 5.74 -26.59 1.85
N LYS A 116 4.82 -25.75 1.38
CA LYS A 116 3.40 -25.72 1.82
C LYS A 116 3.20 -25.40 3.30
N ILE A 117 4.24 -24.99 4.01
CA ILE A 117 4.13 -24.50 5.39
C ILE A 117 3.57 -23.06 5.34
N PRO A 118 2.54 -22.71 6.13
CA PRO A 118 1.98 -21.35 6.10
C PRO A 118 3.02 -20.28 6.45
N VAL A 119 3.02 -19.17 5.70
CA VAL A 119 3.96 -18.06 5.90
C VAL A 119 3.96 -17.52 7.34
N GLN A 120 2.79 -17.52 7.99
CA GLN A 120 2.63 -17.10 9.38
C GLN A 120 3.38 -18.03 10.35
N THR A 121 3.37 -19.33 10.10
CA THR A 121 4.11 -20.34 10.86
C THR A 121 5.62 -20.09 10.73
N ILE A 122 6.10 -19.84 9.51
CA ILE A 122 7.51 -19.51 9.24
C ILE A 122 7.93 -18.25 10.01
N HIS A 123 7.15 -17.17 9.92
CA HIS A 123 7.42 -15.95 10.67
C HIS A 123 7.41 -16.16 12.20
N SER A 124 6.49 -16.98 12.70
CA SER A 124 6.44 -17.32 14.13
C SER A 124 7.69 -18.10 14.57
N ALA A 125 8.13 -19.07 13.76
CA ALA A 125 9.33 -19.86 14.03
C ALA A 125 10.59 -18.99 14.05
N ILE A 126 10.74 -18.07 13.10
CA ILE A 126 11.84 -17.09 13.08
C ILE A 126 11.80 -16.22 14.35
N LYS A 127 10.62 -15.71 14.72
CA LYS A 127 10.47 -14.84 15.91
C LYS A 127 10.83 -15.57 17.20
N ARG A 128 10.53 -16.87 17.28
CA ARG A 128 10.84 -17.74 18.42
C ARG A 128 12.25 -18.34 18.37
N GLN A 129 13.06 -17.94 17.39
CA GLN A 129 14.40 -18.50 17.15
C GLN A 129 14.42 -20.03 16.91
N ALA A 130 13.27 -20.61 16.54
CA ALA A 130 13.15 -22.02 16.20
C ALA A 130 13.56 -22.32 14.75
N LEU A 131 13.73 -21.28 13.93
CA LEU A 131 14.19 -21.37 12.55
C LEU A 131 15.31 -20.35 12.32
N PRO A 132 16.53 -20.77 11.94
CA PRO A 132 17.60 -19.87 11.54
C PRO A 132 17.16 -18.93 10.42
N CYS A 133 17.59 -17.67 10.49
CA CYS A 133 17.17 -16.65 9.54
C CYS A 133 18.36 -15.74 9.19
N GLY A 134 18.69 -15.69 7.90
CA GLY A 134 19.56 -14.65 7.34
C GLY A 134 18.80 -13.33 7.24
N GLN A 135 19.48 -12.21 7.50
CA GLN A 135 18.87 -10.88 7.43
C GLN A 135 19.79 -9.91 6.70
N ILE A 136 19.20 -9.11 5.81
CA ILE A 136 19.88 -7.98 5.17
C ILE A 136 19.17 -6.71 5.61
N GLY A 137 19.88 -5.85 6.35
CA GLY A 137 19.40 -4.52 6.71
C GLY A 137 19.43 -3.58 5.52
N LEU A 138 18.32 -2.87 5.30
CA LEU A 138 18.23 -1.81 4.33
C LEU A 138 18.75 -0.51 4.96
N LEU A 139 19.37 0.33 4.13
CA LEU A 139 19.92 1.61 4.54
C LEU A 139 18.81 2.67 4.56
N VAL A 140 18.72 3.37 5.68
CA VAL A 140 17.84 4.51 5.90
C VAL A 140 18.69 5.76 6.04
N GLU A 141 18.30 6.81 5.33
CA GLU A 141 18.94 8.12 5.43
C GLU A 141 18.49 8.82 6.72
N THR A 142 19.45 9.29 7.50
CA THR A 142 19.23 10.06 8.72
C THR A 142 20.01 11.37 8.64
N ASN A 143 19.75 12.28 9.58
CA ASN A 143 20.50 13.54 9.71
C ASN A 143 22.02 13.33 9.94
N ARG A 144 22.45 12.10 10.24
CA ARG A 144 23.87 11.73 10.46
C ARG A 144 24.44 10.86 9.33
N GLY A 145 23.71 10.67 8.24
CA GLY A 145 24.09 9.85 7.09
C GLY A 145 23.26 8.57 6.95
N LEU A 146 23.74 7.66 6.10
CA LEU A 146 23.09 6.37 5.82
C LEU A 146 23.40 5.35 6.92
N VAL A 147 22.37 4.80 7.55
CA VAL A 147 22.49 3.77 8.60
C VAL A 147 21.63 2.56 8.26
N ALA A 148 22.08 1.36 8.64
CA ALA A 148 21.24 0.17 8.54
C ALA A 148 20.11 0.25 9.58
N SER A 149 18.86 0.10 9.14
CA SER A 149 17.71 0.06 10.05
C SER A 149 17.36 -1.38 10.42
N GLY A 150 17.26 -1.65 11.72
CA GLY A 150 16.78 -2.93 12.24
C GLY A 150 15.29 -3.21 11.93
N GLU A 151 14.52 -2.16 11.60
CA GLU A 151 13.11 -2.29 11.22
C GLU A 151 12.96 -2.56 9.71
N ALA A 152 13.89 -2.06 8.89
CA ALA A 152 13.90 -2.25 7.46
C ALA A 152 14.80 -3.44 7.08
N VAL A 153 14.40 -4.65 7.43
CA VAL A 153 15.17 -5.88 7.15
C VAL A 153 14.47 -6.79 6.14
N VAL A 154 15.25 -7.35 5.21
CA VAL A 154 14.81 -8.46 4.36
C VAL A 154 15.28 -9.76 4.99
N LYS A 155 14.33 -10.64 5.31
CA LYS A 155 14.57 -11.92 5.97
C LYS A 155 14.55 -13.04 4.95
N GLY A 156 15.48 -13.98 5.09
CA GLY A 156 15.52 -15.20 4.32
C GLY A 156 15.80 -16.42 5.20
N VAL A 157 15.33 -17.57 4.76
CA VAL A 157 15.58 -18.88 5.39
C VAL A 157 16.02 -19.87 4.31
N THR A 158 16.82 -20.86 4.67
CA THR A 158 17.25 -21.89 3.71
C THR A 158 16.18 -22.98 3.59
N LEU A 159 16.15 -23.69 2.45
CA LEU A 159 15.27 -24.85 2.31
C LEU A 159 15.71 -26.00 3.23
N GLU A 160 17.01 -26.13 3.50
CA GLU A 160 17.54 -27.16 4.41
C GLU A 160 17.01 -26.97 5.84
N ASP A 161 17.10 -25.75 6.37
CA ASP A 161 16.57 -25.44 7.71
C ASP A 161 15.06 -25.65 7.78
N MET A 162 14.36 -25.40 6.68
CA MET A 162 12.92 -25.63 6.59
C MET A 162 12.54 -27.10 6.57
N VAL A 163 13.34 -27.96 5.92
CA VAL A 163 13.14 -29.41 5.96
C VAL A 163 13.36 -29.93 7.39
N LYS A 164 14.43 -29.50 8.06
CA LYS A 164 14.69 -29.84 9.47
C LYS A 164 13.55 -29.37 10.37
N PHE A 165 13.08 -28.15 10.16
CA PHE A 165 11.94 -27.59 10.89
C PHE A 165 10.66 -28.39 10.64
N ALA A 166 10.38 -28.79 9.40
CA ALA A 166 9.20 -29.58 9.05
C ALA A 166 9.20 -30.97 9.72
N GLN A 167 10.36 -31.61 9.80
CA GLN A 167 10.52 -32.91 10.47
C GLN A 167 10.25 -32.84 11.98
N GLY A 168 10.60 -31.72 12.62
CA GLY A 168 10.32 -31.49 14.05
C GLY A 168 8.95 -30.88 14.33
N HIS A 169 8.26 -30.35 13.31
CA HIS A 169 6.99 -29.65 13.49
C HIS A 169 5.80 -30.54 13.14
N THR A 170 5.15 -31.10 14.15
CA THR A 170 3.79 -31.62 14.01
C THR A 170 2.80 -30.45 13.92
N PRO A 171 2.01 -30.32 12.84
CA PRO A 171 0.97 -29.30 12.77
C PRO A 171 -0.06 -29.56 13.87
N LYS A 172 -0.43 -28.52 14.64
CA LYS A 172 -1.48 -28.65 15.68
C LYS A 172 -2.85 -29.05 15.10
N TYR A 173 -3.06 -28.85 13.80
CA TYR A 173 -4.27 -29.23 13.09
C TYR A 173 -3.87 -29.81 11.73
N PRO A 174 -4.24 -31.07 11.41
CA PRO A 174 -4.04 -31.60 10.06
C PRO A 174 -4.93 -30.82 9.06
N PRO A 175 -4.49 -30.67 7.80
CA PRO A 175 -5.35 -30.10 6.78
C PRO A 175 -6.64 -30.93 6.67
N LYS A 176 -7.80 -30.26 6.67
CA LYS A 176 -9.07 -30.93 6.37
C LYS A 176 -8.99 -31.42 4.92
N GLY A 177 -9.05 -32.74 4.73
CA GLY A 177 -9.14 -33.38 3.42
C GLY A 177 -10.46 -33.07 2.71
#